data_AF-A0A960INY1-F1
#
_entry.id   AF-A0A960INY1-F1
#
_cell.length_a   1.000
_cell.length_b   1.000
_cell.length_c   1.000
_cell.angle_alpha   90.00
_cell.angle_beta   90.00
_cell.angle_gamma   90.00
#
_symmetry.space_group_name_H-M   'P 1'
#
loop_
_entity.id
_entity.type
_entity.pdbx_description
1 polymer ?
#
loop_
_entity_poly.entity_id
_entity_poly.type
_entity_poly.pdbx_seq_one_letter_code
_entity_poly.pdbx_strand_id
1 'polypeptide(L)'
;MSGGYLYWNAEFVIREPYVDGHKIENGFQSLDWEESDPLILMPAHASNHIAQRFALDTADSLTRLAIKFTAKLQGTDEEDYFRMMRARAKGSLVEFVPFVWVEEVFTVTAAGDFTLSRPVAWSKVPACNSTIYPARYFVDGTESPTAGSISGQTFSAVETGEVAVRYMPCFYVKVTCRSSIPDVNALDLDFVLEEGVILP
;
A
#
# COMPACT_ATOMS: atom_id res chain seq x y z
N MET A 1 -4.57 -21.17 8.44
CA MET A 1 -5.13 -20.38 7.32
C MET A 1 -4.47 -19.01 7.44
N SER A 2 -3.75 -18.54 6.43
CA SER A 2 -3.15 -17.20 6.42
C SER A 2 -4.21 -16.18 6.01
N GLY A 3 -4.42 -15.14 6.82
CA GLY A 3 -5.38 -14.07 6.55
C GLY A 3 -4.70 -12.72 6.68
N GLY A 4 -5.03 -11.75 5.83
CA GLY A 4 -4.42 -10.41 5.87
C GLY A 4 -5.47 -9.32 6.02
N TYR A 5 -5.16 -8.30 6.82
CA TYR A 5 -6.01 -7.14 7.04
C TYR A 5 -5.22 -5.86 6.71
N LEU A 6 -5.79 -5.02 5.89
CA LEU A 6 -5.17 -3.78 5.47
C LEU A 6 -5.71 -2.63 6.31
N TYR A 7 -4.83 -1.95 7.05
CA TYR A 7 -5.22 -0.90 7.99
C TYR A 7 -4.83 0.49 7.47
N TRP A 8 -5.81 1.26 7.04
CA TRP A 8 -5.63 2.62 6.53
C TRP A 8 -5.83 3.64 7.64
N ASN A 9 -4.82 4.50 7.85
CA ASN A 9 -4.94 5.67 8.69
C ASN A 9 -4.84 6.94 7.83
N ALA A 10 -5.91 7.74 7.80
CA ALA A 10 -6.03 8.92 6.93
C ALA A 10 -5.05 10.04 7.28
N GLU A 11 -4.54 10.11 8.52
CA GLU A 11 -3.54 11.10 8.93
C GLU A 11 -2.20 10.91 8.17
N PHE A 12 -1.90 9.68 7.77
CA PHE A 12 -0.69 9.40 6.98
C PHE A 12 -0.88 9.61 5.47
N VAL A 13 -2.12 9.64 4.99
CA VAL A 13 -2.49 9.89 3.59
C VAL A 13 -2.27 11.36 3.19
N ILE A 14 -2.30 12.26 4.17
CA ILE A 14 -2.01 13.70 3.99
C ILE A 14 -0.49 13.95 3.82
N ARG A 15 0.36 12.94 4.10
CA ARG A 15 1.80 13.05 3.80
C ARG A 15 2.04 12.84 2.31
N GLU A 16 2.99 13.60 1.79
CA GLU A 16 3.42 13.62 0.39
C GLU A 16 3.74 12.19 -0.14
N PRO A 17 2.84 11.60 -0.95
CA PRO A 17 2.98 10.22 -1.40
C PRO A 17 4.11 10.10 -2.42
N TYR A 18 4.59 8.88 -2.62
CA TYR A 18 5.57 8.59 -3.66
C TYR A 18 4.92 7.86 -4.85
N VAL A 19 5.22 8.34 -6.05
CA VAL A 19 4.81 7.75 -7.33
C VAL A 19 6.02 7.65 -8.25
N ASP A 20 6.32 6.45 -8.75
CA ASP A 20 7.41 6.16 -9.72
C ASP A 20 8.77 6.77 -9.34
N GLY A 21 9.16 6.67 -8.05
CA GLY A 21 10.44 7.17 -7.55
C GLY A 21 10.46 8.66 -7.19
N HIS A 22 9.34 9.38 -7.38
CA HIS A 22 9.22 10.80 -7.07
C HIS A 22 8.21 11.04 -5.96
N LYS A 23 8.53 12.03 -5.12
CA LYS A 23 7.62 12.55 -4.10
C LYS A 23 6.64 13.52 -4.77
N ILE A 24 5.36 13.41 -4.46
CA ILE A 24 4.32 14.36 -4.88
C ILE A 24 4.19 15.42 -3.80
N GLU A 25 4.58 16.66 -4.10
CA GLU A 25 4.60 17.75 -3.12
C GLU A 25 3.17 18.12 -2.69
N ASN A 26 3.00 18.54 -1.43
CA ASN A 26 1.72 18.87 -0.79
C ASN A 26 0.66 17.76 -0.70
N GLY A 27 0.97 16.54 -1.14
CA GLY A 27 0.11 15.38 -0.96
C GLY A 27 -1.14 15.37 -1.84
N PHE A 28 -1.99 14.35 -1.65
CA PHE A 28 -3.32 14.36 -2.25
C PHE A 28 -4.28 15.20 -1.41
N GLN A 29 -5.14 15.98 -2.06
CA GLN A 29 -6.28 16.64 -1.41
C GLN A 29 -7.28 15.63 -0.86
N SER A 30 -7.48 14.54 -1.61
CA SER A 30 -8.23 13.37 -1.14
C SER A 30 -7.69 12.10 -1.79
N LEU A 31 -7.76 10.99 -1.06
CA LEU A 31 -7.51 9.66 -1.59
C LEU A 31 -8.70 8.80 -1.15
N ASP A 32 -9.62 8.58 -2.07
CA ASP A 32 -10.70 7.63 -1.93
C ASP A 32 -10.25 6.28 -2.49
N TRP A 33 -10.96 5.21 -2.17
CA TRP A 33 -10.74 3.91 -2.81
C TRP A 33 -12.07 3.19 -2.93
N GLU A 34 -12.16 2.35 -3.95
CA GLU A 34 -13.36 1.59 -4.28
C GLU A 34 -13.08 0.11 -4.06
N GLU A 35 -14.09 -0.63 -3.58
CA GLU A 35 -14.03 -2.09 -3.44
C GLU A 35 -13.84 -2.75 -4.82
N SER A 36 -13.01 -3.78 -4.86
CA SER A 36 -13.19 -4.89 -5.79
C SER A 36 -13.73 -6.07 -4.98
N ASP A 37 -14.89 -6.61 -5.36
CA ASP A 37 -15.50 -7.78 -4.72
C ASP A 37 -14.48 -8.94 -4.69
N PRO A 38 -14.24 -9.64 -3.55
CA PRO A 38 -14.84 -9.56 -2.20
C PRO A 38 -14.09 -8.74 -1.11
N LEU A 39 -13.52 -7.58 -1.40
CA LEU A 39 -12.92 -6.70 -0.38
C LEU A 39 -14.01 -6.03 0.49
N ILE A 40 -13.87 -6.07 1.82
CA ILE A 40 -14.77 -5.34 2.74
C ILE A 40 -14.07 -4.11 3.30
N LEU A 41 -14.66 -2.94 3.08
CA LEU A 41 -14.20 -1.70 3.70
C LEU A 41 -15.01 -1.38 4.96
N MET A 42 -14.35 -1.34 6.11
CA MET A 42 -14.94 -0.89 7.36
C MET A 42 -14.46 0.51 7.70
N PRO A 43 -15.34 1.53 7.73
CA PRO A 43 -14.96 2.83 8.27
C PRO A 43 -14.66 2.70 9.77
N ALA A 44 -13.52 3.24 10.20
CA ALA A 44 -13.09 3.30 11.59
C ALA A 44 -13.13 4.75 12.10
N HIS A 45 -13.09 4.92 13.42
CA HIS A 45 -13.08 6.25 14.04
C HIS A 45 -11.86 7.09 13.59
N ALA A 46 -12.05 8.41 13.53
CA ALA A 46 -11.09 9.43 13.06
C ALA A 46 -10.71 9.35 11.56
N SER A 47 -11.70 9.16 10.67
CA SER A 47 -11.52 9.09 9.21
C SER A 47 -10.60 7.95 8.74
N ASN A 48 -10.32 6.99 9.62
CA ASN A 48 -9.54 5.80 9.30
C ASN A 48 -10.43 4.76 8.64
N HIS A 49 -9.83 3.84 7.91
CA HIS A 49 -10.58 2.75 7.31
C HIS A 49 -9.81 1.45 7.44
N ILE A 50 -10.51 0.37 7.73
CA ILE A 50 -9.94 -0.97 7.81
C ILE A 50 -10.47 -1.71 6.61
N ALA A 51 -9.60 -1.97 5.63
CA ALA A 51 -9.91 -2.85 4.52
C ALA A 51 -9.63 -4.28 4.98
N GLN A 52 -10.67 -5.06 5.25
CA GLN A 52 -10.54 -6.46 5.62
C GLN A 52 -10.67 -7.34 4.38
N ARG A 53 -9.70 -8.23 4.17
CA ARG A 53 -9.84 -9.32 3.20
C ARG A 53 -10.25 -10.59 3.95
N PHE A 54 -11.25 -11.30 3.44
CA PHE A 54 -11.49 -12.68 3.84
C PHE A 54 -10.41 -13.58 3.20
N ALA A 55 -9.71 -14.31 4.07
CA ALA A 55 -8.58 -15.19 3.77
C ALA A 55 -8.87 -16.19 2.64
N LEU A 56 -7.86 -16.47 1.83
CA LEU A 56 -7.70 -17.72 1.09
C LEU A 56 -6.20 -18.06 0.99
N ASP A 57 -5.87 -19.34 0.85
CA ASP A 57 -4.70 -20.07 1.35
C ASP A 57 -3.26 -19.61 0.96
N THR A 58 -2.24 -20.41 1.30
CA THR A 58 -0.80 -20.14 1.05
C THR A 58 -0.42 -19.92 -0.42
N ALA A 59 -1.29 -20.23 -1.39
CA ALA A 59 -1.09 -19.95 -2.81
C ALA A 59 -1.65 -18.57 -3.25
N ASP A 60 -2.39 -17.87 -2.39
CA ASP A 60 -3.26 -16.74 -2.75
C ASP A 60 -2.69 -15.34 -2.48
N SER A 61 -1.43 -15.24 -2.06
CA SER A 61 -0.67 -13.98 -2.17
C SER A 61 -0.57 -13.52 -3.64
N LEU A 62 -0.70 -14.46 -4.59
CA LEU A 62 -0.65 -14.26 -6.04
C LEU A 62 -2.03 -13.99 -6.67
N THR A 63 -3.14 -14.20 -5.94
CA THR A 63 -4.52 -13.99 -6.40
C THR A 63 -5.20 -12.83 -5.66
N ARG A 64 -4.40 -11.90 -5.11
CA ARG A 64 -4.92 -10.75 -4.35
C ARG A 64 -5.78 -9.85 -5.24
N LEU A 65 -6.86 -9.35 -4.66
CA LEU A 65 -7.76 -8.41 -5.33
C LEU A 65 -7.06 -7.07 -5.50
N ALA A 66 -7.16 -6.52 -6.71
CA ALA A 66 -6.64 -5.20 -7.02
C ALA A 66 -7.40 -4.13 -6.24
N ILE A 67 -6.68 -3.28 -5.51
CA ILE A 67 -7.27 -2.09 -4.91
C ILE A 67 -7.24 -0.95 -5.92
N LYS A 68 -8.37 -0.26 -6.07
CA LYS A 68 -8.48 0.92 -6.90
C LYS A 68 -8.53 2.15 -5.99
N PHE A 69 -7.51 2.99 -6.09
CA PHE A 69 -7.46 4.30 -5.45
C PHE A 69 -7.99 5.35 -6.41
N THR A 70 -8.73 6.32 -5.90
CA THR A 70 -9.12 7.54 -6.60
C THR A 70 -8.50 8.71 -5.84
N ALA A 71 -7.55 9.38 -6.45
CA ALA A 71 -6.76 10.43 -5.82
C ALA A 71 -7.05 11.77 -6.48
N LYS A 72 -7.33 12.79 -5.67
CA LYS A 72 -7.37 14.18 -6.11
C LYS A 72 -6.08 14.88 -5.73
N LEU A 73 -5.39 15.43 -6.72
CA LEU A 73 -4.16 16.19 -6.55
C LEU A 73 -4.41 17.64 -6.93
N GLN A 74 -3.99 18.58 -6.09
CA GLN A 74 -3.80 19.96 -6.52
C GLN A 74 -2.36 20.10 -6.97
N GLY A 75 -2.13 20.18 -8.28
CA GLY A 75 -0.79 20.46 -8.77
C GLY A 75 -0.35 21.83 -8.27
N THR A 76 0.66 21.88 -7.41
CA THR A 76 1.29 23.14 -6.99
C THR A 76 2.38 23.59 -7.96
N ASP A 77 2.88 22.67 -8.77
CA ASP A 77 3.83 22.89 -9.86
C ASP A 77 3.41 22.08 -11.09
N GLU A 78 3.71 22.61 -12.27
CA GLU A 78 3.51 21.99 -13.58
C GLU A 78 4.28 20.66 -13.69
N GLU A 79 5.40 20.53 -12.97
CA GLU A 79 6.20 19.31 -12.89
C GLU A 79 5.41 18.10 -12.34
N ASP A 80 4.64 18.27 -11.25
CA ASP A 80 3.87 17.17 -10.66
C ASP A 80 2.73 16.71 -11.59
N TYR A 81 2.14 17.66 -12.32
CA TYR A 81 1.21 17.36 -13.39
C TYR A 81 1.86 16.52 -14.50
N PHE A 82 3.01 16.95 -15.02
CA PHE A 82 3.70 16.21 -16.08
C PHE A 82 4.16 14.83 -15.64
N ARG A 83 4.55 14.65 -14.38
CA ARG A 83 4.95 13.34 -13.83
C ARG A 83 3.79 12.36 -13.83
N MET A 84 2.61 12.77 -13.34
CA MET A 84 1.42 11.90 -13.34
C MET A 84 0.94 11.60 -14.76
N MET A 85 1.01 12.57 -15.66
CA MET A 85 0.67 12.37 -17.07
C MET A 85 1.67 11.45 -17.79
N ARG A 86 2.97 11.52 -17.46
CA ARG A 86 3.99 10.58 -17.96
C ARG A 86 3.78 9.19 -17.41
N ALA A 87 3.49 9.03 -16.12
CA ALA A 87 3.16 7.74 -15.51
C ALA A 87 1.93 7.11 -16.18
N ARG A 88 0.89 7.91 -16.46
CA ARG A 88 -0.26 7.48 -17.26
C ARG A 88 0.15 7.07 -18.69
N ALA A 89 0.91 7.90 -19.39
CA ALA A 89 1.32 7.64 -20.78
C ALA A 89 2.22 6.40 -20.91
N LYS A 90 3.00 6.10 -19.86
CA LYS A 90 3.83 4.88 -19.75
C LYS A 90 2.97 3.62 -19.85
N GLY A 91 1.73 3.66 -19.34
CA GLY A 91 0.76 2.56 -19.40
C GLY A 91 1.13 1.30 -18.61
N SER A 92 2.36 1.23 -18.08
CA SER A 92 2.87 0.17 -17.22
C SER A 92 2.51 0.42 -15.75
N LEU A 93 2.72 -0.60 -14.92
CA LEU A 93 2.65 -0.44 -13.47
C LEU A 93 3.77 0.49 -12.99
N VAL A 94 3.44 1.34 -12.02
CA VAL A 94 4.36 2.23 -11.32
C VAL A 94 4.30 1.96 -9.83
N GLU A 95 5.40 2.24 -9.13
CA GLU A 95 5.47 2.14 -7.67
C GLU A 95 4.64 3.26 -7.04
N PHE A 96 3.80 2.91 -6.07
CA PHE A 96 2.93 3.81 -5.35
C PHE A 96 2.96 3.52 -3.86
N VAL A 97 3.27 4.54 -3.07
CA VAL A 97 3.40 4.42 -1.62
C VAL A 97 2.57 5.51 -0.94
N PRO A 98 1.35 5.17 -0.46
CA PRO A 98 0.44 6.10 0.20
C PRO A 98 0.68 6.24 1.71
N PHE A 99 1.81 5.74 2.23
CA PHE A 99 2.17 5.77 3.66
C PHE A 99 1.16 5.12 4.62
N VAL A 100 0.52 4.02 4.21
CA VAL A 100 -0.43 3.27 5.05
C VAL A 100 0.19 2.02 5.64
N TRP A 101 -0.49 1.37 6.59
CA TRP A 101 -0.03 0.12 7.18
C TRP A 101 -0.83 -1.07 6.63
N VAL A 102 -0.14 -2.14 6.26
CA VAL A 102 -0.77 -3.45 6.04
C VAL A 102 -0.45 -4.32 7.25
N GLU A 103 -1.39 -5.16 7.64
CA GLU A 103 -1.15 -6.25 8.58
C GLU A 103 -1.45 -7.59 7.90
N GLU A 104 -0.51 -8.51 7.95
CA GLU A 104 -0.68 -9.86 7.40
C GLU A 104 -0.49 -10.90 8.48
N VAL A 105 -1.44 -11.82 8.61
CA VAL A 105 -1.46 -12.84 9.65
C VAL A 105 -1.11 -14.20 9.05
N PHE A 106 -0.08 -14.80 9.61
CA PHE A 106 0.43 -16.11 9.23
C PHE A 106 0.18 -17.11 10.35
N THR A 107 -0.29 -18.31 10.01
CA THR A 107 -0.23 -19.45 10.94
C THR A 107 1.15 -20.10 10.81
N VAL A 108 2.04 -19.85 11.77
CA VAL A 108 3.42 -20.34 11.74
C VAL A 108 3.54 -21.58 12.62
N THR A 109 3.71 -22.75 12.01
CA THR A 109 3.88 -24.02 12.72
C THR A 109 5.35 -24.37 12.97
N ALA A 110 6.26 -23.77 12.22
CA ALA A 110 7.70 -23.83 12.39
C ALA A 110 8.34 -22.57 11.80
N ALA A 111 9.53 -22.20 12.29
CA ALA A 111 10.32 -21.11 11.72
C ALA A 111 10.55 -21.34 10.21
N GLY A 112 10.45 -20.28 9.42
CA GLY A 112 10.50 -20.38 7.96
C GLY A 112 10.14 -19.08 7.27
N ASP A 113 10.19 -19.12 5.94
CA ASP A 113 9.95 -17.96 5.09
C ASP A 113 8.53 -17.97 4.53
N PHE A 114 7.89 -16.81 4.55
CA PHE A 114 6.56 -16.54 4.04
C PHE A 114 6.62 -15.36 3.07
N THR A 115 5.76 -15.38 2.06
CA THR A 115 5.68 -14.28 1.08
C THR A 115 4.58 -13.31 1.51
N LEU A 116 4.97 -12.05 1.76
CA LEU A 116 4.04 -10.96 1.99
C LEU A 116 3.22 -10.69 0.73
N SER A 117 1.96 -10.29 0.88
CA SER A 117 1.11 -9.95 -0.25
C SER A 117 1.68 -8.78 -1.05
N ARG A 118 2.40 -7.84 -0.41
CA ARG A 118 3.02 -6.67 -1.05
C ARG A 118 4.47 -6.49 -0.60
N PRO A 119 5.38 -6.04 -1.48
CA PRO A 119 6.73 -5.69 -1.05
C PRO A 119 6.71 -4.53 -0.06
N VAL A 120 7.74 -4.46 0.79
CA VAL A 120 7.90 -3.35 1.73
C VAL A 120 8.50 -2.13 1.03
N ALA A 121 8.07 -0.94 1.42
CA ALA A 121 8.54 0.32 0.83
C ALA A 121 10.00 0.71 1.19
N TRP A 122 10.65 0.00 2.12
CA TRP A 122 11.94 0.40 2.72
C TRP A 122 13.12 0.62 1.78
N SER A 123 13.14 -0.07 0.65
CA SER A 123 14.19 0.04 -0.36
C SER A 123 13.76 0.82 -1.61
N LYS A 124 12.50 1.23 -1.67
CA LYS A 124 11.88 1.87 -2.84
C LYS A 124 11.75 3.37 -2.67
N VAL A 125 11.51 3.80 -1.43
CA VAL A 125 11.27 5.21 -1.10
C VAL A 125 12.26 5.65 -0.03
N PRO A 126 13.18 6.59 -0.33
CA PRO A 126 14.18 7.05 0.64
C PRO A 126 13.60 7.54 1.98
N ALA A 127 12.42 8.16 1.94
CA ALA A 127 11.73 8.67 3.13
C ALA A 127 11.02 7.58 3.95
N CYS A 128 10.87 6.36 3.42
CA CYS A 128 10.30 5.23 4.12
C CYS A 128 11.41 4.21 4.34
N ASN A 129 12.02 4.16 5.52
CA ASN A 129 13.03 3.16 5.87
C ASN A 129 12.67 2.44 7.17
N SER A 130 13.33 1.32 7.46
CA SER A 130 13.05 0.48 8.62
C SER A 130 13.32 1.15 9.97
N THR A 131 14.03 2.28 10.01
CA THR A 131 14.24 3.06 11.24
C THR A 131 13.07 4.02 11.52
N ILE A 132 12.53 4.67 10.48
CA ILE A 132 11.43 5.63 10.63
C ILE A 132 10.08 4.91 10.67
N TYR A 133 9.91 3.86 9.87
CA TYR A 133 8.69 3.06 9.78
C TYR A 133 9.02 1.57 9.98
N PRO A 134 9.41 1.16 11.20
CA PRO A 134 9.76 -0.24 11.48
C PRO A 134 8.54 -1.14 11.33
N ALA A 135 8.76 -2.38 10.87
CA ALA A 135 7.70 -3.38 10.88
C ALA A 135 7.47 -3.78 12.34
N ARG A 136 6.21 -4.06 12.66
CA ARG A 136 5.80 -4.53 13.98
C ARG A 136 5.28 -5.94 13.82
N TYR A 137 5.65 -6.80 14.76
CA TYR A 137 5.21 -8.19 14.75
C TYR A 137 4.43 -8.46 16.02
N PHE A 138 3.37 -9.25 15.90
CA PHE A 138 2.55 -9.69 17.02
C PHE A 138 2.42 -11.19 16.95
N VAL A 139 2.61 -11.87 18.07
CA VAL A 139 2.40 -13.32 18.22
C VAL A 139 1.25 -13.52 19.16
N ASP A 140 0.22 -14.22 18.70
CA ASP A 140 -1.01 -14.48 19.43
C ASP A 140 -1.60 -13.20 20.08
N GLY A 141 -1.56 -12.09 19.32
CA GLY A 141 -2.07 -10.79 19.73
C GLY A 141 -1.13 -9.95 20.63
N THR A 142 0.06 -10.45 20.96
CA THR A 142 1.05 -9.72 21.77
C THR A 142 2.22 -9.26 20.92
N GLU A 143 2.61 -7.97 21.02
CA GLU A 143 3.75 -7.45 20.26
C GLU A 143 5.06 -8.17 20.66
N SER A 144 5.76 -8.70 19.66
CA SER A 144 7.02 -9.43 19.81
C SER A 144 8.01 -8.97 18.73
N PRO A 145 8.96 -8.06 19.04
CA PRO A 145 9.92 -7.57 18.05
C PRO A 145 10.89 -8.65 17.54
N THR A 146 10.92 -9.81 18.21
CA THR A 146 11.78 -10.97 17.87
C THR A 146 11.07 -12.01 17.02
N ALA A 147 9.78 -11.85 16.73
CA ALA A 147 8.98 -12.84 16.00
C ALA A 147 9.45 -13.09 14.56
N GLY A 148 10.21 -12.15 13.97
CA GLY A 148 10.82 -12.36 12.67
C GLY A 148 11.50 -11.14 12.08
N SER A 149 11.76 -11.20 10.78
CA SER A 149 12.36 -10.12 10.01
C SER A 149 11.78 -10.04 8.61
N ILE A 150 11.90 -8.88 7.95
CA ILE A 150 11.42 -8.69 6.58
C ILE A 150 12.57 -8.23 5.69
N SER A 151 12.67 -8.82 4.51
CA SER A 151 13.56 -8.42 3.43
C SER A 151 12.83 -8.45 2.10
N GLY A 152 12.65 -7.28 1.46
CA GLY A 152 11.92 -7.16 0.20
C GLY A 152 10.44 -7.50 0.35
N GLN A 153 10.03 -8.67 -0.13
CA GLN A 153 8.67 -9.21 -0.01
C GLN A 153 8.64 -10.50 0.86
N THR A 154 9.77 -10.89 1.45
CA THR A 154 9.87 -12.10 2.27
C THR A 154 9.81 -11.74 3.74
N PHE A 155 8.93 -12.41 4.49
CA PHE A 155 8.88 -12.44 5.93
C PHE A 155 9.49 -13.74 6.45
N SER A 156 10.56 -13.65 7.24
CA SER A 156 11.21 -14.80 7.88
C SER A 156 10.74 -14.88 9.33
N ALA A 157 9.86 -15.83 9.63
CA ALA A 157 9.32 -16.07 10.96
C ALA A 157 10.29 -16.90 11.81
N VAL A 158 10.45 -16.50 13.06
CA VAL A 158 11.30 -17.18 14.06
C VAL A 158 10.45 -17.81 15.16
N GLU A 159 9.33 -17.17 15.51
CA GLU A 159 8.38 -17.64 16.53
C GLU A 159 7.20 -18.37 15.87
N THR A 160 6.64 -19.34 16.58
CA THR A 160 5.47 -20.12 16.15
C THR A 160 4.19 -19.58 16.77
N GLY A 161 3.05 -19.77 16.12
CA GLY A 161 1.75 -19.27 16.58
C GLY A 161 1.02 -18.54 15.46
N GLU A 162 0.04 -17.72 15.84
CA GLU A 162 -0.55 -16.75 14.93
C GLU A 162 0.32 -15.49 14.92
N VAL A 163 1.06 -15.28 13.83
CA VAL A 163 2.00 -14.17 13.70
C VAL A 163 1.43 -13.10 12.76
N ALA A 164 1.08 -11.95 13.31
CA ALA A 164 0.68 -10.77 12.54
C ALA A 164 1.89 -9.88 12.25
N VAL A 165 2.06 -9.50 10.99
CA VAL A 165 3.16 -8.68 10.48
C VAL A 165 2.58 -7.37 9.97
N ARG A 166 2.86 -6.28 10.68
CA ARG A 166 2.40 -4.95 10.33
C ARG A 166 3.52 -4.13 9.71
N TYR A 167 3.37 -3.71 8.46
CA TYR A 167 4.43 -3.06 7.68
C TYR A 167 3.88 -2.00 6.70
N MET A 168 4.77 -1.18 6.15
CA MET A 168 4.41 -0.17 5.14
C MET A 168 4.58 -0.76 3.72
N PRO A 169 3.50 -0.91 2.92
CA PRO A 169 3.57 -1.56 1.62
C PRO A 169 4.02 -0.59 0.52
N CYS A 170 4.58 -1.15 -0.54
CA CYS A 170 4.61 -0.54 -1.86
C CYS A 170 3.58 -1.23 -2.76
N PHE A 171 2.69 -0.43 -3.33
CA PHE A 171 1.71 -0.88 -4.32
C PHE A 171 2.29 -0.70 -5.72
N TYR A 172 2.02 -1.64 -6.62
CA TYR A 172 2.25 -1.45 -8.03
C TYR A 172 0.93 -1.08 -8.68
N VAL A 173 0.80 0.12 -9.24
CA VAL A 173 -0.48 0.63 -9.74
C VAL A 173 -0.37 1.08 -11.18
N LYS A 174 -1.46 0.92 -11.93
CA LYS A 174 -1.65 1.56 -13.23
C LYS A 174 -2.36 2.89 -13.03
N VAL A 175 -1.78 3.96 -13.56
CA VAL A 175 -2.34 5.31 -13.46
C VAL A 175 -3.29 5.57 -14.63
N THR A 176 -4.53 5.94 -14.31
CA THR A 176 -5.52 6.45 -15.25
C THR A 176 -6.05 7.79 -14.75
N CYS A 177 -6.60 8.63 -15.63
CA CYS A 177 -7.13 9.95 -15.26
C CYS A 177 -8.63 9.98 -15.56
N ARG A 178 -9.46 10.44 -14.61
CA ARG A 178 -10.92 10.53 -14.78
C ARG A 178 -11.34 11.75 -15.62
N SER A 179 -10.54 12.83 -15.63
CA SER A 179 -10.86 14.08 -16.34
C SER A 179 -9.79 14.46 -17.38
N SER A 180 -10.22 15.12 -18.45
CA SER A 180 -9.32 15.84 -19.36
C SER A 180 -8.99 17.19 -18.74
N ILE A 181 -7.70 17.50 -18.52
CA ILE A 181 -7.27 18.79 -17.98
C ILE A 181 -7.42 19.85 -19.07
N PRO A 182 -8.28 20.88 -18.87
CA PRO A 182 -8.46 21.93 -19.87
C PRO A 182 -7.45 23.08 -19.71
N ASP A 183 -6.81 23.25 -18.55
CA ASP A 183 -5.90 24.39 -18.26
C ASP A 183 -4.85 24.04 -17.19
N VAL A 184 -3.61 24.51 -17.39
CA VAL A 184 -2.45 24.37 -16.49
C VAL A 184 -2.59 25.25 -15.24
N ASN A 185 -3.54 26.20 -15.22
CA ASN A 185 -3.77 27.08 -14.07
C ASN A 185 -4.92 26.63 -13.14
N ALA A 186 -5.61 25.53 -13.47
CA ALA A 186 -6.72 24.97 -12.68
C ALA A 186 -6.45 23.49 -12.36
N LEU A 187 -5.31 23.21 -11.71
CA LEU A 187 -4.69 21.89 -11.54
C LEU A 187 -5.36 21.00 -10.48
N ASP A 188 -6.69 20.92 -10.46
CA ASP A 188 -7.37 19.86 -9.73
C ASP A 188 -7.42 18.60 -10.62
N LEU A 189 -6.57 17.63 -10.30
CA LEU A 189 -6.38 16.41 -11.07
C LEU A 189 -7.05 15.25 -10.36
N ASP A 190 -7.91 14.52 -11.06
CA ASP A 190 -8.57 13.32 -10.54
C ASP A 190 -8.00 12.08 -11.23
N PHE A 191 -7.20 11.33 -10.47
CA PHE A 191 -6.54 10.13 -10.93
C PHE A 191 -7.18 8.88 -10.33
N VAL A 192 -7.12 7.80 -11.08
CA VAL A 192 -7.40 6.45 -10.61
C VAL A 192 -6.12 5.64 -10.69
N LEU A 193 -5.72 5.06 -9.56
CA LEU A 193 -4.57 4.17 -9.43
C LEU A 193 -5.12 2.77 -9.17
N GLU A 194 -4.97 1.86 -10.14
CA GLU A 194 -5.46 0.50 -10.01
C GLU A 194 -4.29 -0.45 -9.75
N GLU A 195 -4.32 -1.18 -8.63
CA GLU A 195 -3.27 -2.12 -8.26
C GLU A 195 -3.13 -3.25 -9.30
N GLY A 196 -1.93 -3.44 -9.82
CA GLY A 196 -1.54 -4.61 -10.59
C GLY A 196 -0.76 -5.60 -9.74
N VAL A 197 -0.99 -6.89 -9.98
CA VAL A 197 -0.20 -7.97 -9.36
C VAL A 197 1.05 -8.19 -10.19
N ILE A 198 2.22 -7.94 -9.61
CA ILE A 198 3.52 -8.34 -10.17
C ILE A 198 3.89 -9.65 -9.49
N LEU A 199 3.96 -10.72 -10.28
CA LEU A 199 4.50 -12.00 -9.81
C LEU A 199 6.03 -11.86 -9.69
N PRO A 200 6.63 -12.24 -8.56
CA PRO A 200 8.08 -12.30 -8.42
C PRO A 200 8.72 -13.34 -9.36
#